data_AF-A0A9E2KCR8-F1
#
_entry.id   AF-A0A9E2KCR8-F1
#
_cell.length_a   1.000
_cell.length_b   1.000
_cell.length_c   1.000
_cell.angle_alpha   90.00
_cell.angle_beta   90.00
_cell.angle_gamma   90.00
#
_symmetry.space_group_name_H-M   'P 1'
#
loop_
_entity.id
_entity.type
_entity.pdbx_description
1 polymer ?
#
loop_
_entity_poly.entity_id
_entity_poly.type
_entity_poly.pdbx_seq_one_letter_code
_entity_poly.pdbx_strand_id
1 'polypeptide(L)'
;MKLRTFLILFFISLFSFFFLYQRYLLQNPRYTPEVDAIDLSLLLEKETFSDEDYEIFYTQTGLSKPIVDELASQPDFKEKMFNFQENYLKEVSVYSEFLPPLTTCELVGESSETENDKAFTLAPYHNGYLFFTKSTFTMNWRHGHIGIVTDEIRGITLEALNPGSPTMEQHVSKWEYYPTFKMMRLKNVPQSTLDAIASYATTYLKGLPYNILADKAQETPTDTHCALLIWQAFNHFGYDLDATGGLFVSPKNIASSPLLEVLQIYGFNPNKDW
;
A
#
# COMPACT_ATOMS: atom_id res chain seq x y z
N MET A 1 -33.27 -15.93 31.43
CA MET A 1 -32.42 -16.88 30.68
C MET A 1 -31.31 -17.38 31.60
N LYS A 2 -31.08 -18.70 31.72
CA LYS A 2 -30.00 -19.23 32.58
C LYS A 2 -28.65 -18.79 32.00
N LEU A 3 -27.69 -18.39 32.85
CA LEU A 3 -26.35 -17.90 32.45
C LEU A 3 -25.68 -18.82 31.41
N ARG A 4 -25.81 -20.14 31.58
CA ARG A 4 -25.33 -21.14 30.60
C ARG A 4 -25.93 -20.97 29.21
N THR A 5 -27.24 -20.77 29.11
CA THR A 5 -27.93 -20.57 27.82
C THR A 5 -27.49 -19.25 27.18
N PHE A 6 -27.33 -18.19 27.98
CA PHE A 6 -26.78 -16.91 27.50
C PHE A 6 -25.37 -17.07 26.93
N LEU A 7 -24.46 -17.71 27.67
CA LEU A 7 -23.07 -17.91 27.23
C LEU A 7 -23.00 -18.74 25.94
N ILE A 8 -23.79 -19.81 25.83
CA ILE A 8 -23.85 -20.62 24.61
C ILE A 8 -24.28 -19.76 23.41
N LEU A 9 -25.36 -18.99 23.55
CA LEU A 9 -25.84 -18.12 22.47
C LEU A 9 -24.86 -17.01 22.13
N PHE A 10 -24.18 -16.44 23.14
CA PHE A 10 -23.15 -15.42 22.94
C PHE A 10 -21.98 -15.97 22.11
N PHE A 11 -21.43 -17.14 22.47
CA PHE A 11 -20.35 -17.74 21.71
C PHE A 11 -20.78 -18.13 20.30
N ILE A 12 -21.97 -18.71 20.13
CA ILE A 12 -22.50 -19.00 18.78
C ILE A 12 -22.56 -17.72 17.94
N SER A 13 -23.12 -16.64 18.48
CA SER A 13 -23.19 -15.36 17.79
C SER A 13 -21.80 -14.80 17.45
N LEU A 14 -20.85 -14.89 18.39
CA LEU A 14 -19.48 -14.42 18.20
C LEU A 14 -18.77 -15.21 17.08
N PHE A 15 -18.87 -16.55 17.09
CA PHE A 15 -18.29 -17.39 16.04
C PHE A 15 -18.97 -17.18 14.69
N SER A 16 -20.31 -17.10 14.65
CA SER A 16 -21.03 -16.79 13.42
C SER A 16 -20.62 -15.44 12.85
N PHE A 17 -20.50 -14.40 13.68
CA PHE A 17 -19.99 -13.10 13.25
C PHE A 17 -18.56 -13.20 12.71
N PHE A 18 -17.68 -13.92 13.41
CA PHE A 18 -16.29 -14.14 12.96
C PHE A 18 -16.22 -14.81 11.59
N PHE A 19 -16.96 -15.90 11.36
CA PHE A 19 -16.95 -16.61 10.06
C PHE A 19 -17.63 -15.81 8.94
N LEU A 20 -18.73 -15.10 9.23
CA LEU A 20 -19.38 -14.23 8.26
C LEU A 20 -18.46 -13.07 7.86
N TYR A 21 -17.75 -12.49 8.83
CA TYR A 21 -16.79 -11.42 8.56
C TYR A 21 -15.57 -11.92 7.77
N GLN A 22 -15.04 -13.11 8.10
CA GLN A 22 -14.00 -13.75 7.30
C GLN A 22 -14.43 -13.94 5.85
N ARG A 23 -15.64 -14.49 5.63
CA ARG A 23 -16.19 -14.67 4.29
C ARG A 23 -16.35 -13.34 3.56
N TYR A 24 -16.84 -12.31 4.24
CA TYR A 24 -16.95 -10.96 3.66
C TYR A 24 -15.58 -10.42 3.21
N LEU A 25 -14.53 -10.57 4.04
CA LEU A 25 -13.18 -10.13 3.68
C LEU A 25 -12.62 -10.86 2.46
N LEU A 26 -12.79 -12.19 2.40
CA LEU A 26 -12.31 -13.01 1.28
C LEU A 26 -13.09 -12.73 -0.02
N GLN A 27 -14.37 -12.33 0.08
CA GLN A 27 -15.17 -11.94 -1.08
C GLN A 27 -14.90 -10.51 -1.56
N ASN A 28 -14.27 -9.68 -0.73
CA ASN A 28 -14.00 -8.27 -1.04
C ASN A 28 -12.51 -7.95 -0.77
N PRO A 29 -11.57 -8.60 -1.48
CA PRO A 29 -10.14 -8.42 -1.27
C PRO A 29 -9.66 -7.02 -1.70
N ARG A 30 -10.39 -6.37 -2.60
CA ARG A 30 -10.09 -5.04 -3.14
C ARG A 30 -11.34 -4.25 -3.45
N TYR A 31 -11.17 -2.94 -3.64
CA TYR A 31 -12.15 -2.07 -4.28
C TYR A 31 -12.05 -2.22 -5.81
N THR A 32 -13.17 -2.50 -6.46
CA THR A 32 -13.29 -2.43 -7.92
C THR A 32 -14.01 -1.12 -8.27
N PRO A 33 -13.45 -0.28 -9.15
CA PRO A 33 -14.14 0.93 -9.61
C PRO A 33 -15.48 0.59 -10.26
N GLU A 34 -16.56 1.24 -9.81
CA GLU A 34 -17.91 1.09 -10.37
C GLU A 34 -18.19 2.23 -11.37
N VAL A 35 -17.26 2.43 -12.31
CA VAL A 35 -17.34 3.48 -13.33
C VAL A 35 -17.21 2.86 -14.72
N ASP A 36 -17.94 3.41 -15.69
CA ASP A 36 -17.76 3.04 -17.08
C ASP A 36 -16.42 3.58 -17.60
N ALA A 37 -15.77 2.82 -18.47
CA ALA A 37 -14.55 3.24 -19.13
C ALA A 37 -14.82 4.43 -20.07
N ILE A 38 -14.09 5.52 -19.88
CA ILE A 38 -14.16 6.72 -20.71
C ILE A 38 -13.01 6.69 -21.72
N ASP A 39 -13.26 7.00 -22.99
CA ASP A 39 -12.18 7.17 -23.97
C ASP A 39 -11.33 8.41 -23.64
N LEU A 40 -10.09 8.19 -23.21
CA LEU A 40 -9.15 9.23 -22.82
C LEU A 40 -8.48 9.92 -24.03
N SER A 41 -8.69 9.44 -25.27
CA SER A 41 -7.97 9.93 -26.46
C SER A 41 -7.99 11.45 -26.60
N LEU A 42 -9.18 12.07 -26.56
CA LEU A 42 -9.32 13.53 -26.70
C LEU A 42 -8.75 14.29 -25.50
N LEU A 43 -8.78 13.69 -24.32
CA LEU A 43 -8.26 14.29 -23.09
C LEU A 43 -6.73 14.37 -23.17
N LEU A 44 -6.09 13.30 -23.63
CA LEU A 44 -4.63 13.16 -23.74
C LEU A 44 -4.02 13.99 -24.89
N GLU A 45 -4.82 14.59 -25.78
CA GLU A 45 -4.35 15.54 -26.81
C GLU A 45 -4.23 16.98 -26.30
N LYS A 46 -4.75 17.29 -25.10
CA LYS A 46 -4.70 18.65 -24.55
C LYS A 46 -3.26 19.02 -24.19
N GLU A 47 -2.90 20.28 -24.43
CA GLU A 47 -1.61 20.83 -24.00
C GLU A 47 -1.53 21.04 -22.48
N THR A 48 -2.67 21.31 -21.85
CA THR A 48 -2.80 21.53 -20.39
C THR A 48 -4.10 20.92 -19.89
N PHE A 49 -4.07 20.37 -18.67
CA PHE A 49 -5.23 19.73 -18.03
C PHE A 49 -5.87 20.66 -17.00
N SER A 50 -7.21 20.71 -16.98
CA SER A 50 -7.96 21.36 -15.90
C SER A 50 -8.05 20.44 -14.66
N ASP A 51 -8.54 20.94 -13.54
CA ASP A 51 -8.74 20.12 -12.34
C ASP A 51 -9.75 18.98 -12.61
N GLU A 52 -10.80 19.23 -13.40
CA GLU A 52 -11.75 18.20 -13.82
C GLU A 52 -11.09 17.10 -14.69
N ASP A 53 -10.11 17.48 -15.52
CA ASP A 53 -9.36 16.51 -16.33
C ASP A 53 -8.54 15.57 -15.43
N TYR A 54 -7.90 16.10 -14.38
CA TYR A 54 -7.19 15.28 -13.39
C TYR A 54 -8.12 14.37 -12.58
N GLU A 55 -9.34 14.82 -12.25
CA GLU A 55 -10.34 13.96 -11.60
C GLU A 55 -10.77 12.81 -12.53
N ILE A 56 -10.91 13.06 -13.84
CA ILE A 56 -11.16 11.99 -14.82
C ILE A 56 -9.99 11.02 -14.85
N PHE A 57 -8.75 11.50 -14.92
CA PHE A 57 -7.57 10.62 -14.88
C PHE A 57 -7.54 9.79 -13.61
N TYR A 58 -7.76 10.40 -12.44
CA TYR A 58 -7.73 9.68 -11.17
C TYR A 58 -8.81 8.60 -11.08
N THR A 59 -10.04 8.92 -11.50
CA THR A 59 -11.16 7.97 -11.47
C THR A 59 -11.05 6.85 -12.51
N GLN A 60 -10.32 7.08 -13.61
CA GLN A 60 -10.16 6.10 -14.69
C GLN A 60 -8.86 5.28 -14.60
N THR A 61 -7.82 5.80 -13.95
CA THR A 61 -6.47 5.20 -13.94
C THR A 61 -5.89 4.98 -12.55
N GLY A 62 -6.49 5.59 -11.52
CA GLY A 62 -5.94 5.62 -10.16
C GLY A 62 -4.72 6.53 -10.00
N LEU A 63 -4.35 7.31 -11.01
CA LEU A 63 -3.18 8.20 -10.99
C LEU A 63 -3.56 9.62 -10.59
N SER A 64 -2.83 10.15 -9.62
CA SER A 64 -2.97 11.55 -9.19
C SER A 64 -2.23 12.50 -10.11
N LYS A 65 -2.55 13.80 -9.98
CA LYS A 65 -1.93 14.90 -10.74
C LYS A 65 -0.39 14.85 -10.82
N PRO A 66 0.38 14.71 -9.71
CA PRO A 66 1.83 14.65 -9.80
C PRO A 66 2.37 13.57 -10.74
N ILE A 67 1.73 12.39 -10.77
CA ILE A 67 2.15 11.29 -11.63
C ILE A 67 1.75 11.55 -13.09
N VAL A 68 0.53 12.06 -13.32
CA VAL A 68 0.08 12.44 -14.67
C VAL A 68 1.02 13.48 -15.27
N ASP A 69 1.42 14.49 -14.49
CA ASP A 69 2.33 15.55 -14.92
C ASP A 69 3.73 14.99 -15.27
N GLU A 70 4.25 14.07 -14.46
CA GLU A 70 5.52 13.42 -14.73
C GLU A 70 5.46 12.57 -16.02
N LEU A 71 4.39 11.78 -16.17
CA LEU A 71 4.17 10.96 -17.35
C LEU A 71 3.95 11.79 -18.62
N ALA A 72 3.32 12.96 -18.54
CA ALA A 72 3.09 13.84 -19.68
C ALA A 72 4.39 14.36 -20.32
N SER A 73 5.50 14.34 -19.57
CA SER A 73 6.83 14.67 -20.11
C SER A 73 7.48 13.54 -20.91
N GLN A 74 6.89 12.34 -20.90
CA GLN A 74 7.44 11.14 -21.52
C GLN A 74 6.85 10.90 -22.92
N PRO A 75 7.64 10.39 -23.88
CA PRO A 75 7.18 10.21 -25.26
C PRO A 75 6.06 9.17 -25.42
N ASP A 76 5.94 8.24 -24.46
CA ASP A 76 4.96 7.16 -24.41
C ASP A 76 3.77 7.46 -23.49
N PHE A 77 3.56 8.74 -23.11
CA PHE A 77 2.50 9.19 -22.21
C PHE A 77 1.14 8.56 -22.51
N LYS A 78 0.69 8.63 -23.78
CA LYS A 78 -0.64 8.16 -24.19
C LYS A 78 -0.79 6.65 -24.00
N GLU A 79 0.21 5.89 -24.45
CA GLU A 79 0.23 4.42 -24.33
C GLU A 79 0.18 4.00 -22.86
N LYS A 80 1.00 4.65 -22.01
CA LYS A 80 1.01 4.42 -20.57
C LYS A 80 -0.34 4.72 -19.94
N MET A 81 -0.96 5.86 -20.24
CA MET A 81 -2.26 6.23 -19.67
C MET A 81 -3.36 5.22 -20.02
N PHE A 82 -3.39 4.69 -21.26
CA PHE A 82 -4.31 3.61 -21.62
C PHE A 82 -4.00 2.31 -20.86
N ASN A 83 -2.72 1.95 -20.71
CA ASN A 83 -2.35 0.77 -19.92
C ASN A 83 -2.75 0.90 -18.44
N PHE A 84 -2.58 2.08 -17.84
CA PHE A 84 -3.05 2.33 -16.48
C PHE A 84 -4.57 2.24 -16.37
N GLN A 85 -5.32 2.76 -17.34
CA GLN A 85 -6.78 2.63 -17.37
C GLN A 85 -7.22 1.16 -17.45
N GLU A 86 -6.66 0.41 -18.40
CA GLU A 86 -6.95 -1.02 -18.56
C GLU A 86 -6.65 -1.79 -17.28
N ASN A 87 -5.47 -1.57 -16.70
CA ASN A 87 -5.08 -2.18 -15.43
C ASN A 87 -6.02 -1.80 -14.29
N TYR A 88 -6.43 -0.53 -14.17
CA TYR A 88 -7.26 -0.05 -13.07
C TYR A 88 -8.69 -0.63 -13.11
N LEU A 89 -9.25 -0.76 -14.32
CA LEU A 89 -10.64 -1.21 -14.54
C LEU A 89 -10.77 -2.73 -14.70
N LYS A 90 -9.70 -3.47 -15.02
CA LYS A 90 -9.81 -4.91 -15.23
C LYS A 90 -10.23 -5.66 -13.96
N GLU A 91 -10.98 -6.74 -14.18
CA GLU A 91 -11.25 -7.73 -13.14
C GLU A 91 -10.04 -8.65 -12.95
N VAL A 92 -9.79 -9.05 -11.70
CA VAL A 92 -8.68 -9.95 -11.36
C VAL A 92 -9.17 -10.98 -10.35
N SER A 93 -8.67 -12.21 -10.47
CA SER A 93 -8.80 -13.23 -9.45
C SER A 93 -7.79 -12.99 -8.33
N VAL A 94 -8.21 -13.29 -7.09
CA VAL A 94 -7.37 -13.15 -5.90
C VAL A 94 -7.36 -14.46 -5.14
N TYR A 95 -6.18 -14.92 -4.76
CA TYR A 95 -6.01 -16.05 -3.87
C TYR A 95 -5.34 -15.61 -2.56
N SER A 96 -5.43 -16.47 -1.55
CA SER A 96 -4.81 -16.24 -0.24
C SER A 96 -3.70 -17.26 0.01
N GLU A 97 -2.55 -16.76 0.42
CA GLU A 97 -1.40 -17.54 0.85
C GLU A 97 -1.23 -17.42 2.37
N PHE A 98 -0.97 -18.55 3.03
CA PHE A 98 -0.71 -18.58 4.46
C PHE A 98 0.75 -18.22 4.75
N LEU A 99 0.94 -17.20 5.59
CA LEU A 99 2.22 -16.79 6.13
C LEU A 99 2.29 -17.24 7.61
N PRO A 100 3.06 -18.30 7.92
CA PRO A 100 3.16 -18.80 9.28
C PRO A 100 3.61 -17.72 10.28
N PRO A 101 3.14 -17.75 11.54
CA PRO A 101 2.26 -18.78 12.11
C PRO A 101 0.75 -18.49 12.03
N LEU A 102 0.32 -17.25 11.69
CA LEU A 102 -1.09 -16.84 11.84
C LEU A 102 -1.56 -15.83 10.78
N THR A 103 -0.68 -15.44 9.86
CA THR A 103 -0.95 -14.35 8.92
C THR A 103 -1.37 -14.91 7.58
N THR A 104 -2.18 -14.17 6.85
CA THR A 104 -2.56 -14.48 5.48
C THR A 104 -2.25 -13.28 4.61
N CYS A 105 -1.74 -13.55 3.41
CA CYS A 105 -1.46 -12.57 2.38
C CYS A 105 -2.32 -12.87 1.14
N GLU A 106 -2.87 -11.84 0.51
CA GLU A 106 -3.61 -11.96 -0.74
C GLU A 106 -2.75 -11.52 -1.92
N LEU A 107 -2.83 -12.28 -3.01
CA LEU A 107 -2.11 -12.03 -4.25
C LEU A 107 -3.06 -12.24 -5.44
N VAL A 108 -2.76 -11.58 -6.55
CA VAL A 108 -3.47 -11.75 -7.83
C VAL A 108 -2.91 -12.96 -8.59
N GLY A 109 -3.79 -13.63 -9.32
CA GLY A 109 -3.46 -14.76 -10.19
C GLY A 109 -4.01 -16.09 -9.69
N GLU A 110 -3.54 -17.18 -10.28
CA GLU A 110 -3.75 -18.54 -9.78
C GLU A 110 -2.57 -19.01 -8.93
N SER A 111 -2.78 -19.95 -8.01
CA SER A 111 -1.75 -20.47 -7.11
C SER A 111 -0.73 -21.36 -7.85
N SER A 112 0.00 -20.81 -8.82
CA SER A 112 1.19 -21.38 -9.45
C SER A 112 1.81 -20.39 -10.43
N GLU A 113 2.94 -19.79 -10.04
CA GLU A 113 4.11 -19.32 -10.82
C GLU A 113 4.01 -19.04 -12.34
N THR A 114 2.90 -18.53 -12.88
CA THR A 114 2.90 -17.94 -14.23
C THR A 114 3.18 -16.45 -14.12
N GLU A 115 4.36 -16.03 -14.59
CA GLU A 115 4.88 -14.65 -14.57
C GLU A 115 3.95 -13.57 -15.18
N ASN A 116 2.79 -13.97 -15.75
CA ASN A 116 1.89 -13.10 -16.51
C ASN A 116 0.73 -12.46 -15.70
N ASP A 117 0.58 -12.73 -14.41
CA ASP A 117 -0.59 -12.27 -13.64
C ASP A 117 -0.35 -10.98 -12.82
N LYS A 118 0.31 -9.97 -13.41
CA LYS A 118 0.42 -8.66 -12.75
C LYS A 118 -0.95 -8.01 -12.62
N ALA A 119 -1.30 -7.59 -11.41
CA ALA A 119 -2.54 -6.90 -11.10
C ALA A 119 -2.57 -5.50 -11.74
N PHE A 120 -1.45 -4.81 -11.76
CA PHE A 120 -1.29 -3.48 -12.36
C PHE A 120 0.19 -3.23 -12.68
N THR A 121 0.49 -2.07 -13.24
CA THR A 121 1.87 -1.59 -13.45
C THR A 121 2.17 -0.42 -12.52
N LEU A 122 3.37 -0.37 -11.96
CA LEU A 122 3.80 0.76 -11.13
C LEU A 122 3.93 2.03 -11.99
N ALA A 123 3.35 3.12 -11.51
CA ALA A 123 3.69 4.46 -11.98
C ALA A 123 5.14 4.82 -11.60
N PRO A 124 5.74 5.85 -12.21
CA PRO A 124 7.06 6.32 -11.81
C PRO A 124 7.15 6.54 -10.30
N TYR A 125 8.24 6.06 -9.71
CA TYR A 125 8.50 6.14 -8.28
C TYR A 125 9.92 6.59 -8.03
N HIS A 126 10.12 7.25 -6.90
CA HIS A 126 11.41 7.76 -6.49
C HIS A 126 11.81 7.31 -5.10
N ASN A 127 13.08 7.45 -4.78
CA ASN A 127 13.57 7.21 -3.43
C ASN A 127 12.72 7.98 -2.40
N GLY A 128 12.43 7.33 -1.28
CA GLY A 128 11.60 7.86 -0.20
C GLY A 128 10.09 7.76 -0.44
N TYR A 129 9.64 7.28 -1.60
CA TYR A 129 8.22 6.97 -1.81
C TYR A 129 7.81 5.75 -0.98
N LEU A 130 6.54 5.72 -0.61
CA LEU A 130 5.95 4.71 0.26
C LEU A 130 4.96 3.87 -0.51
N PHE A 131 5.11 2.55 -0.42
CA PHE A 131 4.19 1.58 -1.00
C PHE A 131 3.38 0.94 0.10
N PHE A 132 2.07 0.92 -0.06
CA PHE A 132 1.12 0.35 0.89
C PHE A 132 0.30 -0.73 0.22
N THR A 133 -0.03 -1.77 0.97
CA THR A 133 -1.02 -2.76 0.60
C THR A 133 -1.92 -3.10 1.78
N LYS A 134 -3.16 -3.45 1.48
CA LYS A 134 -4.15 -3.99 2.41
C LYS A 134 -4.20 -5.52 2.39
N SER A 135 -3.35 -6.16 1.60
CA SER A 135 -3.42 -7.59 1.31
C SER A 135 -2.99 -8.51 2.45
N THR A 136 -2.61 -7.97 3.62
CA THR A 136 -2.19 -8.76 4.78
C THR A 136 -3.19 -8.66 5.92
N PHE A 137 -3.56 -9.81 6.49
CA PHE A 137 -4.46 -9.89 7.64
C PHE A 137 -4.16 -11.05 8.59
N THR A 138 -4.51 -10.87 9.87
CA THR A 138 -4.38 -11.87 10.94
C THR A 138 -5.69 -11.91 11.73
N MET A 139 -6.26 -13.10 11.97
CA MET A 139 -7.54 -13.27 12.69
C MET A 139 -8.67 -12.32 12.19
N ASN A 140 -8.83 -12.20 10.87
CA ASN A 140 -9.75 -11.28 10.18
C ASN A 140 -9.46 -9.78 10.36
N TRP A 141 -8.36 -9.38 11.01
CA TRP A 141 -7.97 -7.98 11.05
C TRP A 141 -7.01 -7.63 9.92
N ARG A 142 -7.49 -6.80 8.98
CA ARG A 142 -6.74 -6.33 7.81
C ARG A 142 -5.85 -5.14 8.15
N HIS A 143 -4.67 -5.45 8.67
CA HIS A 143 -3.66 -4.45 9.06
C HIS A 143 -2.81 -3.96 7.89
N GLY A 144 -2.70 -4.76 6.82
CA GLY A 144 -1.90 -4.43 5.63
C GLY A 144 -0.39 -4.43 5.87
N HIS A 145 0.34 -3.85 4.92
CA HIS A 145 1.79 -3.78 4.89
C HIS A 145 2.27 -2.50 4.21
N ILE A 146 3.50 -2.08 4.51
CA ILE A 146 4.12 -0.86 4.02
C ILE A 146 5.62 -1.05 3.81
N GLY A 147 6.16 -0.45 2.75
CA GLY A 147 7.59 -0.37 2.43
C GLY A 147 8.00 1.01 1.94
N ILE A 148 9.30 1.28 1.94
CA ILE A 148 9.91 2.51 1.41
C ILE A 148 10.81 2.18 0.22
N VAL A 149 10.70 2.95 -0.87
CA VAL A 149 11.63 2.86 -2.01
C VAL A 149 12.97 3.43 -1.57
N THR A 150 14.04 2.62 -1.69
CA THR A 150 15.39 3.03 -1.30
C THR A 150 16.37 3.08 -2.47
N ASP A 151 16.02 2.46 -3.60
CA ASP A 151 16.78 2.57 -4.84
C ASP A 151 15.84 2.50 -6.04
N GLU A 152 15.48 3.66 -6.58
CA GLU A 152 14.63 3.79 -7.76
C GLU A 152 15.22 3.16 -9.03
N ILE A 153 16.56 3.20 -9.18
CA ILE A 153 17.26 2.72 -10.38
C ILE A 153 17.29 1.19 -10.42
N ARG A 154 17.54 0.56 -9.27
CA ARG A 154 17.54 -0.90 -9.12
C ARG A 154 16.14 -1.47 -8.81
N GLY A 155 15.13 -0.62 -8.61
CA GLY A 155 13.78 -1.02 -8.25
C GLY A 155 13.72 -1.72 -6.89
N ILE A 156 14.27 -1.11 -5.85
CA ILE A 156 14.37 -1.72 -4.51
C ILE A 156 13.53 -0.97 -3.47
N THR A 157 12.77 -1.74 -2.69
CA THR A 157 12.14 -1.31 -1.44
C THR A 157 12.81 -1.94 -0.23
N LEU A 158 12.89 -1.20 0.88
CA LEU A 158 13.26 -1.72 2.19
C LEU A 158 12.01 -2.02 3.00
N GLU A 159 11.92 -3.24 3.55
CA GLU A 159 10.69 -3.73 4.19
C GLU A 159 10.98 -4.59 5.41
N ALA A 160 10.05 -4.58 6.37
CA ALA A 160 10.00 -5.52 7.50
C ALA A 160 8.83 -6.50 7.26
N LEU A 161 9.11 -7.70 6.77
CA LEU A 161 8.07 -8.61 6.26
C LEU A 161 7.41 -9.45 7.36
N ASN A 162 8.20 -10.26 8.07
CA ASN A 162 7.66 -11.28 8.96
C ASN A 162 8.45 -11.40 10.27
N PRO A 163 7.81 -11.83 11.37
CA PRO A 163 8.51 -12.20 12.59
C PRO A 163 9.65 -13.19 12.34
N GLY A 164 10.82 -12.92 12.92
CA GLY A 164 12.01 -13.79 12.78
C GLY A 164 12.87 -13.51 11.54
N SER A 165 12.48 -12.59 10.66
CA SER A 165 13.35 -12.08 9.59
C SER A 165 13.84 -10.66 9.92
N PRO A 166 15.06 -10.29 9.51
CA PRO A 166 15.48 -8.90 9.55
C PRO A 166 14.73 -8.07 8.50
N THR A 167 14.76 -6.74 8.63
CA THR A 167 14.42 -5.83 7.54
C THR A 167 15.35 -6.10 6.36
N MET A 168 14.78 -6.13 5.16
CA MET A 168 15.50 -6.56 3.97
C MET A 168 15.03 -5.83 2.72
N GLU A 169 15.92 -5.79 1.74
CA GLU A 169 15.66 -5.28 0.40
C GLU A 169 14.78 -6.27 -0.36
N GLN A 170 13.85 -5.73 -1.14
CA GLN A 170 12.90 -6.46 -1.97
C GLN A 170 12.78 -5.75 -3.31
N HIS A 171 12.49 -6.48 -4.38
CA HIS A 171 12.25 -5.86 -5.67
C HIS A 171 10.83 -5.29 -5.74
N VAL A 172 10.69 -4.07 -6.26
CA VAL A 172 9.44 -3.32 -6.39
C VAL A 172 8.38 -4.07 -7.20
N SER A 173 8.77 -4.88 -8.19
CA SER A 173 7.82 -5.62 -9.03
C SER A 173 6.90 -6.55 -8.24
N LYS A 174 7.28 -6.99 -7.04
CA LYS A 174 6.39 -7.81 -6.20
C LYS A 174 5.08 -7.09 -5.86
N TRP A 175 5.13 -5.75 -5.78
CA TRP A 175 3.97 -4.94 -5.39
C TRP A 175 2.89 -4.95 -6.46
N GLU A 176 3.27 -5.21 -7.72
CA GLU A 176 2.36 -5.34 -8.87
C GLU A 176 1.48 -6.59 -8.79
N TYR A 177 1.74 -7.51 -7.85
CA TYR A 177 0.94 -8.72 -7.64
C TYR A 177 -0.06 -8.60 -6.48
N TYR A 178 -0.04 -7.50 -5.73
CA TYR A 178 -1.04 -7.29 -4.68
C TYR A 178 -2.37 -6.84 -5.29
N PRO A 179 -3.52 -7.38 -4.82
CA PRO A 179 -4.84 -6.91 -5.23
C PRO A 179 -5.15 -5.49 -4.74
N THR A 180 -4.33 -4.96 -3.83
CA THR A 180 -4.43 -3.59 -3.33
C THR A 180 -3.05 -2.95 -3.28
N PHE A 181 -2.95 -1.73 -3.79
CA PHE A 181 -1.74 -0.93 -3.80
C PHE A 181 -2.08 0.56 -3.67
N LYS A 182 -1.28 1.27 -2.88
CA LYS A 182 -1.31 2.71 -2.78
C LYS A 182 0.13 3.20 -2.70
N MET A 183 0.51 4.10 -3.59
CA MET A 183 1.78 4.81 -3.56
C MET A 183 1.57 6.21 -3.00
N MET A 184 2.43 6.63 -2.06
CA MET A 184 2.37 7.96 -1.46
C MET A 184 3.77 8.54 -1.31
N ARG A 185 3.86 9.86 -1.13
CA ARG A 185 5.11 10.54 -0.75
C ARG A 185 4.84 11.67 0.25
N LEU A 186 5.91 12.14 0.90
CA LEU A 186 5.86 13.37 1.68
C LEU A 186 5.64 14.55 0.73
N LYS A 187 4.61 15.36 0.99
CA LYS A 187 4.30 16.52 0.15
C LYS A 187 5.06 17.76 0.60
N ASN A 188 5.19 18.74 -0.30
CA ASN A 188 5.82 20.04 -0.04
C ASN A 188 7.28 19.98 0.43
N VAL A 189 8.02 18.93 0.06
CA VAL A 189 9.46 18.80 0.28
C VAL A 189 10.18 18.55 -1.04
N PRO A 190 11.45 18.95 -1.19
CA PRO A 190 12.22 18.59 -2.38
C PRO A 190 12.59 17.09 -2.38
N GLN A 191 12.78 16.52 -3.57
CA GLN A 191 13.20 15.12 -3.74
C GLN A 191 14.48 14.78 -2.94
N SER A 192 15.41 15.72 -2.81
CA SER A 192 16.63 15.54 -2.00
C SER A 192 16.36 15.20 -0.53
N THR A 193 15.22 15.64 0.03
CA THR A 193 14.81 15.27 1.39
C THR A 193 14.35 13.82 1.43
N LEU A 194 13.59 13.37 0.43
CA LEU A 194 13.15 11.98 0.31
C LEU A 194 14.33 11.04 0.06
N ASP A 195 15.30 11.45 -0.74
CA ASP A 195 16.56 10.72 -0.97
C ASP A 195 17.35 10.53 0.33
N ALA A 196 17.42 11.58 1.17
CA ALA A 196 18.08 11.50 2.47
C ALA A 196 17.37 10.54 3.43
N ILE A 197 16.03 10.54 3.45
CA ILE A 197 15.21 9.61 4.23
C ILE A 197 15.45 8.16 3.78
N ALA A 198 15.44 7.91 2.48
CA ALA A 198 15.75 6.60 1.90
C ALA A 198 17.16 6.13 2.27
N SER A 199 18.16 7.00 2.12
CA SER A 199 19.55 6.71 2.48
C SER A 199 19.72 6.38 3.96
N TYR A 200 19.05 7.13 4.84
CA TYR A 200 19.01 6.84 6.28
C TYR A 200 18.41 5.45 6.56
N ALA A 201 17.25 5.14 5.94
CA ALA A 201 16.60 3.84 6.11
C ALA A 201 17.53 2.68 5.72
N THR A 202 18.20 2.76 4.56
CA THR A 202 19.16 1.74 4.11
C THR A 202 20.38 1.63 5.03
N THR A 203 20.86 2.74 5.58
CA THR A 203 22.09 2.78 6.38
C THR A 203 21.88 2.29 7.80
N TYR A 204 20.76 2.69 8.43
CA TYR A 204 20.55 2.50 9.87
C TYR A 204 19.43 1.53 10.22
N LEU A 205 18.48 1.31 9.32
CA LEU A 205 17.29 0.49 9.62
C LEU A 205 17.28 -0.86 8.89
N LYS A 206 18.15 -1.06 7.90
CA LYS A 206 18.35 -2.36 7.24
C LYS A 206 19.03 -3.36 8.18
N GLY A 207 18.57 -4.60 8.18
CA GLY A 207 19.09 -5.66 9.04
C GLY A 207 18.46 -5.71 10.44
N LEU A 208 17.60 -4.76 10.81
CA LEU A 208 16.94 -4.75 12.12
C LEU A 208 15.98 -5.95 12.24
N PRO A 209 15.98 -6.70 13.34
CA PRO A 209 15.06 -7.80 13.54
C PRO A 209 13.60 -7.33 13.58
N TYR A 210 12.70 -8.12 12.98
CA TYR A 210 11.27 -7.87 13.09
C TYR A 210 10.76 -8.17 14.52
N ASN A 211 10.06 -7.20 15.12
CA ASN A 211 9.34 -7.34 16.37
C ASN A 211 8.01 -6.57 16.32
N ILE A 212 6.88 -7.29 16.39
CA ILE A 212 5.53 -6.69 16.35
C ILE A 212 5.24 -5.82 17.59
N LEU A 213 5.97 -6.02 18.69
CA LEU A 213 5.84 -5.25 19.92
C LEU A 213 6.84 -4.10 20.01
N ALA A 214 7.67 -3.90 18.99
CA ALA A 214 8.57 -2.75 18.92
C ALA A 214 7.74 -1.45 18.98
N ASP A 215 8.24 -0.47 19.72
CA ASP A 215 7.56 0.81 19.89
C ASP A 215 8.45 2.01 19.54
N LYS A 216 7.83 3.19 19.54
CA LYS A 216 8.43 4.47 19.15
C LYS A 216 9.38 5.07 20.19
N ALA A 217 9.44 4.54 21.42
CA ALA A 217 10.26 5.09 22.50
C ALA A 217 11.75 4.73 22.39
N GLN A 218 12.14 3.96 21.37
CA GLN A 218 13.53 3.61 21.11
C GLN A 218 14.36 4.85 20.73
N GLU A 219 15.34 5.22 21.56
CA GLU A 219 16.30 6.29 21.24
C GLU A 219 17.17 5.92 20.03
N THR A 220 17.54 4.64 19.92
CA THR A 220 18.22 4.05 18.76
C THR A 220 17.44 2.80 18.34
N PRO A 221 17.03 2.69 17.06
CA PRO A 221 16.33 1.51 16.56
C PRO A 221 17.15 0.23 16.77
N THR A 222 16.59 -0.74 17.48
CA THR A 222 17.19 -2.07 17.71
C THR A 222 16.35 -3.21 17.17
N ASP A 223 15.04 -2.98 17.04
CA ASP A 223 14.08 -3.83 16.36
C ASP A 223 12.99 -2.97 15.72
N THR A 224 12.19 -3.54 14.84
CA THR A 224 11.15 -2.79 14.15
C THR A 224 10.03 -3.67 13.60
N HIS A 225 8.98 -3.07 13.07
CA HIS A 225 7.98 -3.73 12.23
C HIS A 225 7.66 -2.82 11.03
N CYS A 226 6.83 -3.27 10.10
CA CYS A 226 6.66 -2.59 8.80
C CYS A 226 6.36 -1.09 8.94
N ALA A 227 5.36 -0.71 9.74
CA ALA A 227 5.03 0.69 9.96
C ALA A 227 6.06 1.45 10.83
N LEU A 228 6.64 0.82 11.86
CA LEU A 228 7.62 1.49 12.71
C LEU A 228 8.92 1.80 11.95
N LEU A 229 9.34 0.93 11.03
CA LEU A 229 10.47 1.16 10.13
C LEU A 229 10.30 2.48 9.37
N ILE A 230 9.11 2.69 8.81
CA ILE A 230 8.77 3.89 8.05
C ILE A 230 8.70 5.10 8.99
N TRP A 231 8.01 4.97 10.12
CA TRP A 231 7.94 6.06 11.08
C TRP A 231 9.33 6.49 11.58
N GLN A 232 10.21 5.54 11.91
CA GLN A 232 11.59 5.79 12.34
C GLN A 232 12.39 6.55 11.27
N ALA A 233 12.28 6.14 10.01
CA ALA A 233 12.97 6.80 8.90
C ALA A 233 12.56 8.27 8.74
N PHE A 234 11.27 8.57 8.81
CA PHE A 234 10.74 9.93 8.62
C PHE A 234 10.89 10.80 9.87
N ASN A 235 10.64 10.22 11.06
CA ASN A 235 10.75 10.93 12.33
C ASN A 235 12.18 11.39 12.62
N HIS A 236 13.20 10.65 12.14
CA HIS A 236 14.60 11.09 12.21
C HIS A 236 14.82 12.48 11.58
N PHE A 237 14.08 12.80 10.52
CA PHE A 237 14.13 14.10 9.84
C PHE A 237 13.07 15.09 10.34
N GLY A 238 12.38 14.77 11.44
CA GLY A 238 11.36 15.64 12.05
C GLY A 238 9.96 15.50 11.45
N TYR A 239 9.69 14.47 10.65
CA TYR A 239 8.37 14.22 10.07
C TYR A 239 7.64 13.11 10.82
N ASP A 240 6.74 13.47 11.72
CA ASP A 240 5.89 12.51 12.43
C ASP A 240 4.72 12.06 11.53
N LEU A 241 4.83 10.86 10.97
CA LEU A 241 3.80 10.28 10.12
C LEU A 241 2.67 9.59 10.90
N ASP A 242 2.74 9.48 12.24
CA ASP A 242 1.66 8.87 13.01
C ASP A 242 0.49 9.85 13.21
N ALA A 243 -0.55 9.71 12.40
CA ALA A 243 -1.75 10.54 12.50
C ALA A 243 -2.51 10.43 13.84
N THR A 244 -2.22 9.42 14.67
CA THR A 244 -2.94 9.19 15.95
C THR A 244 -2.15 9.61 17.18
N GLY A 245 -0.84 9.84 17.07
CA GLY A 245 0.04 10.17 18.20
C GLY A 245 0.10 9.08 19.29
N GLY A 246 -0.31 7.85 18.98
CA GLY A 246 -0.35 6.74 19.93
C GLY A 246 1.04 6.18 20.23
N LEU A 247 1.13 5.12 21.03
CA LEU A 247 2.41 4.41 21.24
C LEU A 247 2.75 3.48 20.07
N PHE A 248 1.72 2.93 19.41
CA PHE A 248 1.84 2.04 18.27
C PHE A 248 1.53 2.79 16.98
N VAL A 249 2.23 2.43 15.91
CA VAL A 249 2.00 2.95 14.56
C VAL A 249 1.64 1.79 13.63
N SER A 250 0.59 1.95 12.83
CA SER A 250 0.17 0.96 11.83
C SER A 250 0.26 1.54 10.42
N PRO A 251 0.24 0.70 9.36
CA PRO A 251 0.18 1.18 7.98
C PRO A 251 -0.99 2.15 7.75
N LYS A 252 -2.13 1.87 8.36
CA LYS A 252 -3.29 2.77 8.37
C LYS A 252 -2.98 4.13 8.99
N ASN A 253 -2.28 4.19 10.12
CA ASN A 253 -1.95 5.46 10.77
C ASN A 253 -1.05 6.32 9.87
N ILE A 254 -0.06 5.69 9.22
CA ILE A 254 0.85 6.37 8.29
C ILE A 254 0.10 6.85 7.05
N ALA A 255 -0.71 5.98 6.43
CA ALA A 255 -1.50 6.35 5.25
C ALA A 255 -2.50 7.48 5.50
N SER A 256 -2.92 7.67 6.76
CA SER A 256 -3.82 8.76 7.17
C SER A 256 -3.08 10.04 7.55
N SER A 257 -1.74 10.07 7.43
CA SER A 257 -0.94 11.24 7.79
C SER A 257 -1.28 12.43 6.89
N PRO A 258 -1.55 13.62 7.44
CA PRO A 258 -1.78 14.82 6.64
C PRO A 258 -0.52 15.30 5.93
N LEU A 259 0.66 14.73 6.24
CA LEU A 259 1.93 15.06 5.59
C LEU A 259 2.13 14.34 4.26
N LEU A 260 1.36 13.30 3.99
CA LEU A 260 1.48 12.54 2.75
C LEU A 260 0.50 13.03 1.68
N GLU A 261 0.87 12.80 0.42
CA GLU A 261 -0.03 12.88 -0.73
C GLU A 261 -0.05 11.54 -1.46
N VAL A 262 -1.22 11.19 -2.01
CA VAL A 262 -1.43 9.98 -2.80
C VAL A 262 -0.90 10.19 -4.22
N LEU A 263 -0.17 9.22 -4.75
CA LEU A 263 0.42 9.26 -6.09
C LEU A 263 -0.30 8.31 -7.06
N GLN A 264 -0.47 7.05 -6.65
CA GLN A 264 -1.15 6.00 -7.41
C GLN A 264 -2.01 5.16 -6.46
N ILE A 265 -3.19 4.76 -6.91
CA ILE A 265 -4.03 3.77 -6.22
C ILE A 265 -4.42 2.63 -7.18
N TYR A 266 -4.52 1.44 -6.62
CA TYR A 266 -5.12 0.27 -7.26
C TYR A 266 -5.79 -0.57 -6.18
N GLY A 267 -7.05 -0.97 -6.36
CA GLY A 267 -7.75 -1.79 -5.38
C GLY A 267 -8.05 -1.12 -4.03
N PHE A 268 -7.62 0.13 -3.81
CA PHE A 268 -8.04 0.97 -2.70
C PHE A 268 -9.27 1.80 -3.11
N ASN A 269 -10.16 2.06 -2.15
CA ASN A 269 -11.26 2.98 -2.41
C ASN A 269 -10.73 4.43 -2.38
N PRO A 270 -10.84 5.21 -3.47
CA PRO A 270 -10.31 6.57 -3.55
C PRO A 270 -10.92 7.52 -2.52
N ASN A 271 -12.15 7.25 -2.07
CA ASN A 271 -12.88 8.07 -1.11
C ASN A 271 -12.56 7.71 0.36
N LYS A 272 -11.54 6.87 0.60
CA LYS A 272 -11.15 6.42 1.94
C LYS A 272 -9.63 6.52 2.14
N ASP A 273 -9.23 6.98 3.32
CA ASP A 273 -7.82 7.11 3.70
C ASP A 273 -7.10 5.75 3.80
N TRP A 274 -7.81 4.74 4.29
CA TRP A 274 -7.38 3.34 4.31
C TRP A 274 -8.43 2.48 3.65
#